data_AF-W9BMF7-F1
#
_entry.id   AF-W9BMF7-F1
#
_cell.length_a   1.000
_cell.length_b   1.000
_cell.length_c   1.000
_cell.angle_alpha   90.00
_cell.angle_beta   90.00
_cell.angle_gamma   90.00
#
_symmetry.space_group_name_H-M   'P 1'
#
loop_
_entity.id
_entity.type
_entity.pdbx_description
1 polymer ?
#
loop_
_entity_poly.entity_id
_entity_poly.type
_entity_poly.pdbx_seq_one_letter_code
_entity_poly.pdbx_strand_id
1 'polypeptide(L)'
;MTDPHATSDVPHGRRPADPRVVALGGGHGLYATLSAARRLTPHVTAVVTVADDGGSSGRLRSELDVVPPGDLRMALAALASDTPHGRLWATIIQHRFGGSGALAGHPIGNLILAGLNEVLTDPVAALDELGKILGLKGRVLPMCPIALQIEADVAGLETDPRMFRVIRGQVAVATTVGKVRRVRLLPGDPPATRQAVDAIMAADLVVLGPGSWFTSVIPHVLVPQLAAALQATTARRALVLNLAAEPGETAGFSAERHIHVLAQHAPGFTVDDIIVDSARVPSDREREQLMRTATIIGAKVEFADVSRPGTQLHDPSMLAAALERVRLRGRASRPDDSDSTAPTPARPVEGVHGQSTVNVSRGDESWR
;
A
#
# COMPACT_ATOMS: atom_id res chain seq x y z
N MET A 1 -49.80 17.69 22.95
CA MET A 1 -48.51 17.74 23.67
C MET A 1 -47.62 16.71 22.99
N THR A 2 -46.88 17.14 21.98
CA THR A 2 -46.13 16.29 21.05
C THR A 2 -44.66 16.66 21.13
N ASP A 3 -43.85 15.68 21.45
CA ASP A 3 -42.43 15.75 21.75
C ASP A 3 -41.59 16.05 20.48
N PRO A 4 -40.76 17.11 20.42
CA PRO A 4 -40.11 17.54 19.18
C PRO A 4 -38.62 17.17 19.06
N HIS A 5 -38.13 16.05 19.63
CA HIS A 5 -36.73 15.64 19.50
C HIS A 5 -36.49 14.15 19.19
N ALA A 6 -37.10 13.66 18.12
CA ALA A 6 -36.63 12.45 17.44
C ALA A 6 -35.84 12.83 16.17
N THR A 7 -34.57 13.22 16.32
CA THR A 7 -33.66 13.31 15.18
C THR A 7 -33.21 11.90 14.81
N SER A 8 -33.75 11.40 13.71
CA SER A 8 -33.34 10.15 13.07
C SER A 8 -31.87 10.21 12.65
N ASP A 9 -31.04 9.35 13.22
CA ASP A 9 -29.70 9.05 12.70
C ASP A 9 -29.85 8.30 11.38
N VAL A 10 -29.62 9.02 10.27
CA VAL A 10 -29.60 8.43 8.94
C VAL A 10 -28.19 7.84 8.71
N PRO A 11 -28.06 6.53 8.44
CA PRO A 11 -26.78 5.94 8.09
C PRO A 11 -26.25 6.63 6.84
N HIS A 12 -24.99 7.09 6.88
CA HIS A 12 -24.33 7.76 5.76
C HIS A 12 -24.17 6.79 4.58
N GLY A 13 -25.23 6.65 3.79
CA GLY A 13 -25.25 5.92 2.54
C GLY A 13 -24.29 6.56 1.55
N ARG A 14 -23.45 5.71 0.93
CA ARG A 14 -22.50 6.07 -0.14
C ARG A 14 -23.18 6.94 -1.19
N ARG A 15 -22.69 8.18 -1.41
CA ARG A 15 -23.01 8.89 -2.66
C ARG A 15 -22.39 8.08 -3.82
N PRO A 16 -23.14 7.78 -4.89
CA PRO A 16 -22.65 6.97 -6.02
C PRO A 16 -21.36 7.45 -6.71
N ALA A 17 -20.81 8.61 -6.33
CA ALA A 17 -19.66 9.26 -6.96
C ALA A 17 -18.35 9.26 -6.14
N ASP A 18 -18.37 8.93 -4.84
CA ASP A 18 -17.16 9.06 -4.01
C ASP A 18 -16.27 7.79 -4.14
N PRO A 19 -15.00 7.93 -4.59
CA PRO A 19 -14.13 6.78 -4.80
C PRO A 19 -13.64 6.17 -3.48
N ARG A 20 -13.33 4.88 -3.47
CA ARG A 20 -12.64 4.19 -2.39
C ARG A 20 -11.13 4.24 -2.65
N VAL A 21 -10.37 4.85 -1.74
CA VAL A 21 -8.91 4.97 -1.87
C VAL A 21 -8.23 4.15 -0.79
N VAL A 22 -7.33 3.25 -1.19
CA VAL A 22 -6.43 2.54 -0.27
C VAL A 22 -5.03 3.08 -0.41
N ALA A 23 -4.39 3.44 0.70
CA ALA A 23 -3.00 3.90 0.72
C ALA A 23 -2.14 2.95 1.56
N LEU A 24 -1.05 2.44 0.96
CA LEU A 24 -0.12 1.51 1.58
C LEU A 24 1.21 2.21 1.89
N GLY A 25 1.71 2.08 3.10
CA GLY A 25 2.99 2.67 3.49
C GLY A 25 3.28 2.67 4.99
N GLY A 26 4.14 3.60 5.40
CA GLY A 26 4.53 3.84 6.78
C GLY A 26 4.90 5.31 7.00
N GLY A 27 5.05 5.67 8.27
CA GLY A 27 5.55 6.97 8.74
C GLY A 27 5.00 8.21 8.03
N HIS A 28 5.91 9.14 7.73
CA HIS A 28 5.59 10.46 7.18
C HIS A 28 5.15 10.41 5.71
N GLY A 29 5.65 9.44 4.94
CA GLY A 29 5.28 9.27 3.53
C GLY A 29 3.81 8.88 3.39
N LEU A 30 3.37 7.88 4.15
CA LEU A 30 1.96 7.52 4.20
C LEU A 30 1.10 8.65 4.75
N TYR A 31 1.56 9.38 5.78
CA TYR A 31 0.85 10.56 6.31
C TYR A 31 0.55 11.58 5.19
N ALA A 32 1.51 11.83 4.29
CA ALA A 32 1.31 12.73 3.17
C ALA A 32 0.24 12.22 2.18
N THR A 33 0.29 10.93 1.81
CA THR A 33 -0.73 10.32 0.94
C THR A 33 -2.11 10.33 1.59
N LEU A 34 -2.24 10.04 2.88
CA LEU A 34 -3.53 10.08 3.59
C LEU A 34 -4.09 11.50 3.66
N SER A 35 -3.23 12.48 3.93
CA SER A 35 -3.60 13.91 3.94
C SER A 35 -4.10 14.40 2.58
N ALA A 36 -3.57 13.84 1.49
CA ALA A 36 -4.04 14.09 0.13
C ALA A 36 -5.34 13.34 -0.17
N ALA A 37 -5.38 12.03 0.07
CA ALA A 37 -6.52 11.16 -0.26
C ALA A 37 -7.81 11.58 0.44
N ARG A 38 -7.75 12.03 1.70
CA ARG A 38 -8.93 12.49 2.45
C ARG A 38 -9.58 13.76 1.90
N ARG A 39 -8.90 14.47 0.99
CA ARG A 39 -9.45 15.61 0.25
C ARG A 39 -10.29 15.18 -0.94
N LEU A 40 -10.08 13.95 -1.42
CA LEU A 40 -10.79 13.38 -2.56
C LEU A 40 -12.05 12.62 -2.12
N THR A 41 -11.99 11.96 -0.96
CA THR A 41 -13.06 11.07 -0.50
C THR A 41 -13.01 10.89 1.02
N PRO A 42 -14.16 10.67 1.69
CA PRO A 42 -14.18 10.17 3.06
C PRO A 42 -13.85 8.67 3.16
N HIS A 43 -13.82 7.95 2.05
CA HIS A 43 -13.61 6.49 1.99
C HIS A 43 -12.14 6.13 1.79
N VAL A 44 -11.29 6.58 2.70
CA VAL A 44 -9.84 6.27 2.70
C VAL A 44 -9.54 5.11 3.64
N THR A 45 -8.77 4.12 3.20
CA THR A 45 -8.22 3.09 4.06
C THR A 45 -6.70 3.14 4.03
N ALA A 46 -6.07 3.35 5.19
CA ALA A 46 -4.64 3.21 5.37
C ALA A 46 -4.29 1.75 5.66
N VAL A 47 -3.37 1.16 4.91
CA VAL A 47 -2.76 -0.14 5.22
C VAL A 47 -1.32 0.14 5.60
N VAL A 48 -0.97 -0.14 6.86
CA VAL A 48 0.24 0.37 7.50
C VAL A 48 1.23 -0.74 7.79
N THR A 49 2.51 -0.49 7.51
CA THR A 49 3.60 -1.40 7.91
C THR A 49 3.65 -1.60 9.43
N VAL A 50 4.06 -2.79 9.84
CA VAL A 50 4.17 -3.21 11.25
C VAL A 50 5.56 -3.75 11.57
N ALA A 51 6.57 -3.20 10.90
CA ALA A 51 7.96 -3.61 11.02
C ALA A 51 8.85 -2.64 11.83
N ASP A 52 8.31 -1.51 12.28
CA ASP A 52 9.04 -0.51 13.07
C ASP A 52 9.57 -1.12 14.39
N ASP A 53 10.87 -0.97 14.63
CA ASP A 53 11.55 -1.37 15.86
C ASP A 53 12.28 -0.20 16.54
N GLY A 54 11.98 1.03 16.11
CA GLY A 54 12.60 2.25 16.61
C GLY A 54 11.90 2.87 17.82
N GLY A 55 12.71 3.56 18.65
CA GLY A 55 12.23 4.45 19.70
C GLY A 55 11.17 3.83 20.62
N SER A 56 10.02 4.50 20.72
CA SER A 56 8.93 4.01 21.58
C SER A 56 8.25 2.74 21.03
N SER A 57 8.18 2.55 19.71
CA SER A 57 7.55 1.37 19.13
C SER A 57 8.38 0.12 19.45
N GLY A 58 9.70 0.22 19.25
CA GLY A 58 10.65 -0.83 19.57
C GLY A 58 10.58 -1.26 21.03
N ARG A 59 10.58 -0.30 21.97
CA ARG A 59 10.46 -0.60 23.41
C ARG A 59 9.16 -1.35 23.74
N LEU A 60 8.01 -0.82 23.30
CA LEU A 60 6.72 -1.45 23.59
C LEU A 60 6.62 -2.85 23.01
N ARG A 61 7.11 -3.07 21.78
CA ARG A 61 7.16 -4.39 21.18
C ARG A 61 8.05 -5.35 21.98
N SER A 62 9.24 -4.92 22.41
CA SER A 62 10.14 -5.79 23.18
C SER A 62 9.60 -6.14 24.57
N GLU A 63 8.79 -5.24 25.16
CA GLU A 63 8.27 -5.40 26.51
C GLU A 63 6.91 -6.13 26.55
N LEU A 64 6.07 -5.95 25.52
CA LEU A 64 4.66 -6.38 25.53
C LEU A 64 4.29 -7.33 24.37
N ASP A 65 5.21 -7.65 23.48
CA ASP A 65 4.97 -8.49 22.28
C ASP A 65 3.79 -8.01 21.40
N VAL A 66 3.63 -6.69 21.29
CA VAL A 66 2.58 -6.06 20.48
C VAL A 66 3.06 -5.63 19.10
N VAL A 67 2.12 -5.50 18.17
CA VAL A 67 2.34 -4.81 16.88
C VAL A 67 2.87 -3.39 17.15
N PRO A 68 3.95 -2.94 16.48
CA PRO A 68 4.53 -1.63 16.74
C PRO A 68 3.53 -0.49 16.41
N PRO A 69 3.18 0.36 17.39
CA PRO A 69 2.08 1.31 17.23
C PRO A 69 2.46 2.61 16.50
N GLY A 70 3.75 2.89 16.28
CA GLY A 70 4.24 4.21 15.84
C GLY A 70 3.63 4.71 14.54
N ASP A 71 3.74 3.91 13.47
CA ASP A 71 3.23 4.25 12.15
C ASP A 71 1.70 4.19 12.09
N LEU A 72 1.08 3.25 12.82
CA LEU A 72 -0.37 3.14 12.96
C LEU A 72 -0.96 4.40 13.61
N ARG A 73 -0.36 4.88 14.69
CA ARG A 73 -0.69 6.13 15.36
C ARG A 73 -0.57 7.32 14.40
N MET A 74 0.49 7.37 13.58
CA MET A 74 0.64 8.43 12.59
C MET A 74 -0.48 8.41 11.54
N ALA A 75 -0.87 7.24 11.06
CA ALA A 75 -1.99 7.09 10.13
C ALA A 75 -3.33 7.52 10.76
N LEU A 76 -3.57 7.18 12.03
CA LEU A 76 -4.74 7.63 12.79
C LEU A 76 -4.78 9.17 12.87
N ALA A 77 -3.65 9.81 13.21
CA ALA A 77 -3.55 11.27 13.26
C ALA A 77 -3.81 11.92 11.88
N ALA A 78 -3.37 11.28 10.79
CA ALA A 78 -3.58 11.78 9.43
C ALA A 78 -5.07 11.77 9.01
N LEU A 79 -5.84 10.80 9.50
CA LEU A 79 -7.26 10.60 9.17
C LEU A 79 -8.23 11.16 10.23
N ALA A 80 -7.72 11.75 11.32
CA ALA A 80 -8.51 12.35 12.39
C ALA A 80 -9.53 13.40 11.89
N SER A 81 -10.67 13.50 12.54
CA SER A 81 -11.70 14.46 12.15
C SER A 81 -11.20 15.90 12.14
N ASP A 82 -11.71 16.71 11.22
CA ASP A 82 -11.47 18.16 11.19
C ASP A 82 -12.34 18.93 12.20
N THR A 83 -13.03 18.24 13.11
CA THR A 83 -13.73 18.87 14.23
C THR A 83 -12.73 19.36 15.28
N PRO A 84 -13.08 20.33 16.15
CA PRO A 84 -12.24 20.69 17.29
C PRO A 84 -11.84 19.50 18.15
N HIS A 85 -12.76 18.55 18.36
CA HIS A 85 -12.51 17.30 19.08
C HIS A 85 -11.47 16.42 18.39
N GLY A 86 -11.65 16.15 17.08
CA GLY A 86 -10.71 15.33 16.32
C GLY A 86 -9.30 15.94 16.26
N ARG A 87 -9.20 17.27 16.07
CA ARG A 87 -7.91 17.98 16.09
C ARG A 87 -7.21 17.92 17.44
N LEU A 88 -7.96 18.06 18.53
CA LEU A 88 -7.42 17.92 19.87
C LEU A 88 -6.89 16.50 20.08
N TRP A 89 -7.67 15.47 19.77
CA TRP A 89 -7.25 14.08 19.92
C TRP A 89 -6.07 13.70 19.02
N ALA A 90 -6.03 14.19 17.78
CA ALA A 90 -4.87 14.03 16.90
C ALA A 90 -3.61 14.62 17.55
N THR A 91 -3.72 15.79 18.19
CA THR A 91 -2.61 16.41 18.93
C THR A 91 -2.22 15.59 20.15
N ILE A 92 -3.19 15.12 20.92
CA ILE A 92 -2.99 14.29 22.12
C ILE A 92 -2.25 13.02 21.74
N ILE A 93 -2.75 12.20 20.80
CA ILE A 93 -2.10 10.92 20.48
C ILE A 93 -0.67 11.13 19.97
N GLN A 94 -0.37 12.28 19.36
CA GLN A 94 0.96 12.64 18.90
C GLN A 94 1.89 13.16 20.01
N HIS A 95 1.35 13.60 21.15
CA HIS A 95 2.13 14.14 22.26
C HIS A 95 3.10 13.11 22.82
N ARG A 96 4.36 13.52 22.95
CA ARG A 96 5.45 12.71 23.51
C ARG A 96 5.79 13.23 24.90
N PHE A 97 5.78 12.33 25.88
CA PHE A 97 6.21 12.68 27.23
C PHE A 97 7.68 13.12 27.24
N GLY A 98 7.95 14.25 27.91
CA GLY A 98 9.30 14.72 28.21
C GLY A 98 9.83 14.12 29.53
N GLY A 99 10.85 14.76 30.09
CA GLY A 99 11.41 14.39 31.39
C GLY A 99 12.31 13.15 31.34
N SER A 100 12.40 12.46 32.48
CA SER A 100 13.20 11.24 32.69
C SER A 100 12.34 10.10 33.26
N GLY A 101 12.82 8.87 33.17
CA GLY A 101 12.12 7.68 33.65
C GLY A 101 11.44 6.86 32.53
N ALA A 102 10.65 5.86 32.92
CA ALA A 102 10.11 4.85 31.99
C ALA A 102 9.19 5.42 30.91
N LEU A 103 8.40 6.44 31.22
CA LEU A 103 7.48 7.08 30.26
C LEU A 103 8.20 8.06 29.32
N ALA A 104 9.42 8.47 29.63
CA ALA A 104 10.13 9.50 28.86
C ALA A 104 10.30 9.06 27.40
N GLY A 105 9.89 9.95 26.50
CA GLY A 105 9.94 9.70 25.08
C GLY A 105 8.85 8.78 24.53
N HIS A 106 7.90 8.26 25.32
CA HIS A 106 6.73 7.58 24.76
C HIS A 106 5.71 8.60 24.22
N PRO A 107 5.20 8.43 22.99
CA PRO A 107 3.95 9.06 22.58
C PRO A 107 2.80 8.45 23.37
N ILE A 108 1.91 9.28 23.94
CA ILE A 108 0.75 8.77 24.68
C ILE A 108 -0.14 7.89 23.80
N GLY A 109 -0.27 8.21 22.51
CA GLY A 109 -1.02 7.38 21.56
C GLY A 109 -0.48 5.96 21.42
N ASN A 110 0.84 5.77 21.54
CA ASN A 110 1.43 4.44 21.50
C ASN A 110 1.03 3.61 22.73
N LEU A 111 0.97 4.24 23.91
CA LEU A 111 0.55 3.58 25.15
C LEU A 111 -0.95 3.22 25.11
N ILE A 112 -1.79 4.13 24.60
CA ILE A 112 -3.22 3.87 24.41
C ILE A 112 -3.42 2.69 23.47
N LEU A 113 -2.71 2.66 22.32
CA LEU A 113 -2.81 1.55 21.38
C LEU A 113 -2.32 0.23 21.97
N ALA A 114 -1.22 0.24 22.73
CA ALA A 114 -0.72 -0.95 23.41
C ALA A 114 -1.77 -1.48 24.42
N GLY A 115 -2.33 -0.62 25.27
CA GLY A 115 -3.37 -1.01 26.22
C GLY A 115 -4.67 -1.48 25.57
N LEU A 116 -5.13 -0.82 24.50
CA LEU A 116 -6.29 -1.28 23.73
C LEU A 116 -6.05 -2.66 23.11
N ASN A 117 -4.86 -2.89 22.55
CA ASN A 117 -4.50 -4.17 21.96
C ASN A 117 -4.45 -5.28 23.03
N GLU A 118 -3.92 -5.00 24.22
CA GLU A 118 -3.88 -5.94 25.34
C GLU A 118 -5.30 -6.32 25.82
N VAL A 119 -6.20 -5.33 25.91
CA VAL A 119 -7.60 -5.57 26.34
C VAL A 119 -8.41 -6.32 25.28
N LEU A 120 -8.26 -5.96 24.00
CA LEU A 120 -9.10 -6.49 22.92
C LEU A 120 -8.51 -7.74 22.26
N THR A 121 -7.20 -7.98 22.41
CA THR A 121 -6.46 -9.07 21.76
C THR A 121 -6.65 -9.07 20.22
N ASP A 122 -6.90 -7.90 19.64
CA ASP A 122 -7.07 -7.70 18.20
C ASP A 122 -6.56 -6.30 17.81
N PRO A 123 -5.46 -6.20 17.03
CA PRO A 123 -4.92 -4.91 16.63
C PRO A 123 -5.88 -4.13 15.74
N VAL A 124 -6.74 -4.80 14.96
CA VAL A 124 -7.75 -4.12 14.14
C VAL A 124 -8.82 -3.50 15.03
N ALA A 125 -9.33 -4.25 16.01
CA ALA A 125 -10.31 -3.72 16.97
C ALA A 125 -9.75 -2.54 17.77
N ALA A 126 -8.48 -2.62 18.21
CA ALA A 126 -7.82 -1.52 18.91
C ALA A 126 -7.73 -0.24 18.08
N LEU A 127 -7.40 -0.36 16.79
CA LEU A 127 -7.35 0.78 15.87
C LEU A 127 -8.74 1.34 15.59
N ASP A 128 -9.74 0.49 15.42
CA ASP A 128 -11.12 0.90 15.19
C ASP A 128 -11.67 1.65 16.42
N GLU A 129 -11.39 1.19 17.65
CA GLU A 129 -11.80 1.87 18.89
C GLU A 129 -11.16 3.25 19.03
N LEU A 130 -9.83 3.34 18.87
CA LEU A 130 -9.17 4.64 18.91
C LEU A 130 -9.65 5.53 17.74
N GLY A 131 -9.95 4.94 16.60
CA GLY A 131 -10.51 5.63 15.44
C GLY A 131 -11.87 6.28 15.72
N LYS A 132 -12.75 5.63 16.49
CA LYS A 132 -14.02 6.22 16.94
C LYS A 132 -13.80 7.47 17.79
N ILE A 133 -12.85 7.41 18.73
CA ILE A 133 -12.49 8.55 19.60
C ILE A 133 -11.99 9.73 18.75
N LEU A 134 -11.18 9.46 17.72
CA LEU A 134 -10.67 10.49 16.82
C LEU A 134 -11.70 11.00 15.79
N GLY A 135 -12.85 10.33 15.67
CA GLY A 135 -13.86 10.60 14.65
C GLY A 135 -13.30 10.46 13.23
N LEU A 136 -12.53 9.40 12.96
CA LEU A 136 -11.83 9.23 11.68
C LEU A 136 -12.76 9.36 10.47
N LYS A 137 -12.24 10.02 9.42
CA LYS A 137 -12.78 9.94 8.07
C LYS A 137 -11.97 8.93 7.28
N GLY A 138 -12.37 7.66 7.37
CA GLY A 138 -11.65 6.53 6.80
C GLY A 138 -11.36 5.46 7.84
N ARG A 139 -10.40 4.58 7.55
CA ARG A 139 -10.00 3.48 8.43
C ARG A 139 -8.50 3.24 8.39
N VAL A 140 -7.92 2.79 9.49
CA VAL A 140 -6.51 2.40 9.59
C VAL A 140 -6.43 0.92 9.90
N LEU A 141 -5.65 0.19 9.10
CA LEU A 141 -5.45 -1.24 9.22
C LEU A 141 -3.95 -1.56 9.25
N PRO A 142 -3.51 -2.50 10.09
CA PRO A 142 -2.15 -3.01 9.99
C PRO A 142 -2.08 -3.89 8.74
N MET A 143 -0.94 -3.92 8.05
CA MET A 143 -0.75 -4.78 6.88
C MET A 143 -0.75 -6.27 7.26
N CYS A 144 -0.32 -6.57 8.49
CA CYS A 144 -0.19 -7.89 9.06
C CYS A 144 -0.66 -7.85 10.53
N PRO A 145 -1.37 -8.88 11.03
CA PRO A 145 -1.86 -8.90 12.42
C PRO A 145 -0.76 -9.20 13.45
N ILE A 146 0.45 -9.56 13.02
CA ILE A 146 1.59 -9.85 13.89
C ILE A 146 2.75 -8.87 13.63
N ALA A 147 3.60 -8.66 14.63
CA ALA A 147 4.76 -7.80 14.50
C ALA A 147 5.82 -8.43 13.57
N LEU A 148 6.36 -7.65 12.64
CA LEU A 148 7.32 -8.13 11.65
C LEU A 148 8.71 -7.55 11.91
N GLN A 149 9.77 -8.27 11.56
CA GLN A 149 11.12 -7.71 11.48
C GLN A 149 11.54 -7.60 10.02
N ILE A 150 12.42 -6.64 9.73
CA ILE A 150 13.07 -6.51 8.43
C ILE A 150 14.50 -7.02 8.56
N GLU A 151 14.91 -7.83 7.59
CA GLU A 151 16.29 -8.21 7.38
C GLU A 151 16.72 -7.82 5.97
N ALA A 152 17.96 -7.35 5.81
CA ALA A 152 18.49 -6.86 4.55
C ALA A 152 19.88 -7.43 4.23
N ASP A 153 20.12 -7.68 2.94
CA ASP A 153 21.46 -7.92 2.42
C ASP A 153 22.07 -6.56 2.02
N VAL A 154 23.18 -6.19 2.67
CA VAL A 154 23.81 -4.87 2.54
C VAL A 154 25.23 -5.00 1.99
N ALA A 155 25.49 -4.31 0.89
CA ALA A 155 26.79 -4.28 0.22
C ALA A 155 27.64 -3.08 0.66
N GLY A 156 28.96 -3.16 0.45
CA GLY A 156 29.87 -2.02 0.67
C GLY A 156 30.18 -1.74 2.14
N LEU A 157 29.98 -2.72 3.01
CA LEU A 157 30.44 -2.70 4.41
C LEU A 157 31.76 -3.44 4.59
N GLU A 158 32.14 -4.26 3.62
CA GLU A 158 33.36 -5.06 3.60
C GLU A 158 34.36 -4.48 2.58
N THR A 159 35.63 -4.90 2.68
CA THR A 159 36.68 -4.50 1.73
C THR A 159 36.44 -5.04 0.32
N ASP A 160 35.90 -6.27 0.19
CA ASP A 160 35.43 -6.79 -1.09
C ASP A 160 34.00 -6.29 -1.39
N PRO A 161 33.80 -5.46 -2.44
CA PRO A 161 32.51 -4.90 -2.79
C PRO A 161 31.46 -5.94 -3.25
N ARG A 162 31.87 -7.20 -3.48
CA ARG A 162 30.98 -8.31 -3.83
C ARG A 162 30.39 -9.01 -2.62
N MET A 163 30.94 -8.80 -1.41
CA MET A 163 30.41 -9.38 -0.20
C MET A 163 29.21 -8.60 0.32
N PHE A 164 28.24 -9.34 0.87
CA PHE A 164 27.07 -8.78 1.52
C PHE A 164 27.08 -9.17 2.99
N ARG A 165 26.65 -8.23 3.83
CA ARG A 165 26.37 -8.49 5.24
C ARG A 165 24.88 -8.44 5.48
N VAL A 166 24.40 -9.38 6.27
CA VAL A 166 23.01 -9.41 6.73
C VAL A 166 22.83 -8.44 7.89
N ILE A 167 21.90 -7.50 7.76
CA ILE A 167 21.49 -6.57 8.81
C ILE A 167 20.04 -6.85 9.19
N ARG A 168 19.76 -6.92 10.50
CA ARG A 168 18.41 -7.12 11.05
C ARG A 168 17.95 -5.86 11.78
N GLY A 169 16.67 -5.59 11.67
CA GLY A 169 15.98 -4.48 12.33
C GLY A 169 15.73 -3.32 11.39
N GLN A 170 14.54 -2.74 11.48
CA GLN A 170 14.09 -1.67 10.57
C GLN A 170 14.98 -0.44 10.70
N VAL A 171 15.25 0.02 11.92
CA VAL A 171 16.14 1.16 12.17
C VAL A 171 17.56 0.88 11.65
N ALA A 172 18.09 -0.32 11.90
CA ALA A 172 19.43 -0.68 11.47
C ALA A 172 19.56 -0.74 9.94
N VAL A 173 18.52 -1.21 9.24
CA VAL A 173 18.46 -1.20 7.77
C VAL A 173 18.30 0.21 7.23
N ALA A 174 17.46 1.05 7.84
CA ALA A 174 17.23 2.42 7.39
C ALA A 174 18.45 3.34 7.58
N THR A 175 19.30 3.05 8.57
CA THR A 175 20.44 3.91 8.96
C THR A 175 21.80 3.35 8.56
N THR A 176 21.84 2.23 7.83
CA THR A 176 23.11 1.63 7.41
C THR A 176 23.90 2.54 6.48
N VAL A 177 25.23 2.55 6.61
CA VAL A 177 26.12 3.29 5.70
C VAL A 177 26.36 2.54 4.38
N GLY A 178 26.01 1.25 4.33
CA GLY A 178 26.13 0.42 3.14
C GLY A 178 24.98 0.63 2.15
N LYS A 179 25.01 -0.14 1.06
CA LYS A 179 23.95 -0.12 0.04
C LYS A 179 23.03 -1.31 0.23
N VAL A 180 21.79 -1.05 0.66
CA VAL A 180 20.75 -2.08 0.72
C VAL A 180 20.47 -2.62 -0.68
N ARG A 181 20.53 -3.94 -0.83
CA ARG A 181 20.25 -4.62 -2.12
C ARG A 181 18.90 -5.27 -2.12
N ARG A 182 18.58 -6.01 -1.06
CA ARG A 182 17.35 -6.76 -0.93
C ARG A 182 16.91 -6.78 0.52
N VAL A 183 15.61 -6.71 0.74
CA VAL A 183 14.99 -6.93 2.06
C VAL A 183 14.04 -8.12 2.05
N ARG A 184 13.83 -8.68 3.23
CA ARG A 184 12.90 -9.77 3.53
C ARG A 184 12.25 -9.54 4.90
N LEU A 185 11.04 -10.07 5.05
CA LEU A 185 10.29 -10.02 6.30
C LEU A 185 10.56 -11.26 7.14
N LEU A 186 10.54 -11.10 8.46
CA LEU A 186 10.61 -12.17 9.44
C LEU A 186 9.43 -12.05 10.42
N PRO A 187 8.67 -13.14 10.69
CA PRO A 187 8.75 -14.44 10.04
C PRO A 187 8.49 -14.36 8.53
N GLY A 188 9.05 -15.32 7.78
CA GLY A 188 8.80 -15.44 6.34
C GLY A 188 7.34 -15.78 6.05
N ASP A 189 6.86 -15.37 4.88
CA ASP A 189 5.47 -15.56 4.42
C ASP A 189 4.40 -15.15 5.45
N PRO A 190 4.47 -13.91 5.99
CA PRO A 190 3.56 -13.49 7.05
C PRO A 190 2.12 -13.40 6.53
N PRO A 191 1.11 -13.62 7.40
CA PRO A 191 -0.28 -13.45 7.02
C PRO A 191 -0.60 -11.98 6.74
N ALA A 192 -1.55 -11.71 5.85
CA ALA A 192 -2.12 -10.38 5.72
C ALA A 192 -3.29 -10.21 6.71
N THR A 193 -3.51 -8.97 7.14
CA THR A 193 -4.78 -8.60 7.77
C THR A 193 -5.91 -8.77 6.76
N ARG A 194 -6.90 -9.62 7.04
CA ARG A 194 -8.01 -9.93 6.12
C ARG A 194 -8.71 -8.66 5.62
N GLN A 195 -9.00 -7.74 6.54
CA GLN A 195 -9.67 -6.48 6.25
C GLN A 195 -8.85 -5.59 5.29
N ALA A 196 -7.52 -5.71 5.28
CA ALA A 196 -6.66 -4.97 4.36
C ALA A 196 -6.76 -5.55 2.94
N VAL A 197 -6.80 -6.88 2.81
CA VAL A 197 -7.06 -7.57 1.54
C VAL A 197 -8.43 -7.16 0.98
N ASP A 198 -9.47 -7.22 1.82
CA ASP A 198 -10.83 -6.84 1.42
C ASP A 198 -10.90 -5.38 0.94
N ALA A 199 -10.20 -4.48 1.64
CA ALA A 199 -10.13 -3.08 1.26
C ALA A 199 -9.45 -2.88 -0.11
N ILE A 200 -8.33 -3.57 -0.37
CA ILE A 200 -7.63 -3.52 -1.66
C ILE A 200 -8.51 -4.03 -2.81
N MET A 201 -9.25 -5.13 -2.58
CA MET A 201 -10.13 -5.70 -3.59
C MET A 201 -11.36 -4.83 -3.88
N ALA A 202 -11.82 -4.06 -2.90
CA ALA A 202 -12.96 -3.15 -3.03
C ALA A 202 -12.58 -1.72 -3.45
N ALA A 203 -11.29 -1.43 -3.65
CA ALA A 203 -10.81 -0.08 -3.94
C ALA A 203 -11.10 0.35 -5.38
N ASP A 204 -11.24 1.67 -5.58
CA ASP A 204 -11.23 2.29 -6.91
C ASP A 204 -9.80 2.77 -7.25
N LEU A 205 -9.03 3.17 -6.24
CA LEU A 205 -7.62 3.55 -6.34
C LEU A 205 -6.82 2.94 -5.18
N VAL A 206 -5.68 2.35 -5.52
CA VAL A 206 -4.67 1.86 -4.58
C VAL A 206 -3.39 2.65 -4.79
N VAL A 207 -2.83 3.23 -3.72
CA VAL A 207 -1.65 4.07 -3.75
C VAL A 207 -0.55 3.43 -2.91
N LEU A 208 0.61 3.18 -3.52
CA LEU A 208 1.82 2.76 -2.82
C LEU A 208 2.75 3.97 -2.67
N GLY A 209 3.21 4.20 -1.44
CA GLY A 209 4.10 5.30 -1.14
C GLY A 209 3.40 6.68 -1.13
N PRO A 210 4.19 7.76 -1.01
CA PRO A 210 5.64 7.76 -0.86
C PRO A 210 6.03 7.22 0.53
N GLY A 211 7.32 7.01 0.75
CA GLY A 211 7.86 6.55 2.02
C GLY A 211 9.15 5.79 1.84
N SER A 212 9.77 5.46 2.96
CA SER A 212 11.04 4.74 3.01
C SER A 212 10.97 3.46 2.19
N TRP A 213 11.84 3.37 1.17
CA TRP A 213 11.63 2.43 0.08
C TRP A 213 11.68 0.98 0.55
N PHE A 214 12.68 0.64 1.36
CA PHE A 214 12.91 -0.71 1.85
C PHE A 214 12.14 -1.00 3.14
N THR A 215 11.80 0.02 3.91
CA THR A 215 11.21 -0.17 5.25
C THR A 215 9.74 0.20 5.37
N SER A 216 9.18 0.89 4.38
CA SER A 216 7.76 1.31 4.35
C SER A 216 7.02 0.95 3.06
N VAL A 217 7.66 1.00 1.89
CA VAL A 217 6.99 0.69 0.61
C VAL A 217 7.08 -0.79 0.27
N ILE A 218 8.29 -1.31 0.06
CA ILE A 218 8.54 -2.71 -0.32
C ILE A 218 7.90 -3.73 0.64
N PRO A 219 7.84 -3.54 1.98
CA PRO A 219 7.24 -4.52 2.88
C PRO A 219 5.82 -4.95 2.48
N HIS A 220 5.02 -4.07 1.89
CA HIS A 220 3.65 -4.38 1.48
C HIS A 220 3.57 -5.41 0.34
N VAL A 221 4.56 -5.42 -0.56
CA VAL A 221 4.62 -6.42 -1.65
C VAL A 221 5.36 -7.69 -1.24
N LEU A 222 5.88 -7.74 -0.01
CA LEU A 222 6.51 -8.93 0.57
C LEU A 222 5.54 -9.75 1.46
N VAL A 223 4.33 -9.24 1.72
CA VAL A 223 3.26 -10.01 2.36
C VAL A 223 2.47 -10.75 1.27
N PRO A 224 2.51 -12.09 1.18
CA PRO A 224 2.02 -12.82 0.00
C PRO A 224 0.56 -12.54 -0.36
N GLN A 225 -0.32 -12.49 0.65
CA GLN A 225 -1.75 -12.23 0.44
C GLN A 225 -2.04 -10.78 0.01
N LEU A 226 -1.24 -9.81 0.45
CA LEU A 226 -1.36 -8.42 -0.05
C LEU A 226 -0.85 -8.32 -1.48
N ALA A 227 0.29 -8.94 -1.79
CA ALA A 227 0.82 -8.97 -3.15
C ALA A 227 -0.18 -9.59 -4.14
N ALA A 228 -0.81 -10.71 -3.76
CA ALA A 228 -1.85 -11.35 -4.55
C ALA A 228 -3.08 -10.43 -4.76
N ALA A 229 -3.54 -9.75 -3.69
CA ALA A 229 -4.65 -8.81 -3.79
C ALA A 229 -4.33 -7.62 -4.71
N LEU A 230 -3.11 -7.07 -4.61
CA LEU A 230 -2.63 -5.98 -5.46
C LEU A 230 -2.48 -6.38 -6.93
N GLN A 231 -2.24 -7.66 -7.22
CA GLN A 231 -2.21 -8.19 -8.59
C GLN A 231 -3.61 -8.45 -9.14
N ALA A 232 -4.52 -8.95 -8.31
CA ALA A 232 -5.87 -9.35 -8.70
C ALA A 232 -6.89 -8.20 -8.74
N THR A 233 -6.64 -7.11 -8.00
CA THR A 233 -7.61 -6.01 -7.85
C THR A 233 -7.95 -5.31 -9.18
N THR A 234 -9.23 -4.92 -9.31
CA THR A 234 -9.71 -4.06 -10.39
C THR A 234 -9.50 -2.58 -10.11
N ALA A 235 -8.96 -2.22 -8.94
CA ALA A 235 -8.58 -0.86 -8.63
C ALA A 235 -7.49 -0.36 -9.59
N ARG A 236 -7.44 0.95 -9.81
CA ARG A 236 -6.26 1.56 -10.41
C ARG A 236 -5.13 1.60 -9.37
N ARG A 237 -3.89 1.34 -9.77
CA ARG A 237 -2.71 1.30 -8.89
C ARG A 237 -1.76 2.44 -9.23
N ALA A 238 -1.47 3.29 -8.26
CA ALA A 238 -0.53 4.39 -8.38
C ALA A 238 0.66 4.18 -7.45
N LEU A 239 1.86 4.49 -7.93
CA LEU A 239 3.09 4.52 -7.14
C LEU A 239 3.55 5.97 -7.02
N VAL A 240 3.71 6.48 -5.79
CA VAL A 240 4.23 7.84 -5.56
C VAL A 240 5.69 7.77 -5.15
N LEU A 241 6.56 8.44 -5.91
CA LEU A 241 7.99 8.49 -5.61
C LEU A 241 8.34 9.55 -4.55
N ASN A 242 9.47 9.34 -3.87
CA ASN A 242 9.92 10.19 -2.78
C ASN A 242 10.42 11.57 -3.24
N LEU A 243 10.17 12.54 -2.36
CA LEU A 243 10.67 13.94 -2.36
C LEU A 243 12.18 14.07 -2.46
N ALA A 244 12.91 13.13 -1.89
CA ALA A 244 14.36 13.15 -1.79
C ALA A 244 14.88 11.74 -1.57
N ALA A 245 16.17 11.56 -1.80
CA ALA A 245 16.86 10.35 -1.36
C ALA A 245 16.90 10.31 0.17
N GLU A 246 16.67 9.13 0.72
CA GLU A 246 16.74 8.88 2.16
C GLU A 246 18.16 8.37 2.48
N PRO A 247 18.91 9.09 3.33
CA PRO A 247 20.21 8.63 3.79
C PRO A 247 20.10 7.22 4.38
N GLY A 248 20.94 6.30 3.90
CA GLY A 248 20.97 4.90 4.33
C GLY A 248 20.08 3.93 3.53
N GLU A 249 18.96 4.40 2.95
CA GLU A 249 18.10 3.56 2.10
C GLU A 249 18.34 3.78 0.61
N THR A 250 18.16 5.02 0.15
CA THR A 250 18.07 5.35 -1.29
C THR A 250 19.09 6.39 -1.72
N ALA A 251 20.17 6.58 -0.94
CA ALA A 251 21.28 7.46 -1.30
C ALA A 251 21.84 7.12 -2.70
N GLY A 252 21.77 8.09 -3.62
CA GLY A 252 22.20 7.94 -5.01
C GLY A 252 21.27 7.07 -5.88
N PHE A 253 20.03 6.81 -5.46
CA PHE A 253 19.04 6.20 -6.33
C PHE A 253 18.50 7.22 -7.33
N SER A 254 18.44 6.82 -8.59
CA SER A 254 17.61 7.48 -9.60
C SER A 254 16.15 7.01 -9.47
N ALA A 255 15.21 7.70 -10.11
CA ALA A 255 13.80 7.28 -10.16
C ALA A 255 13.65 5.90 -10.81
N GLU A 256 14.42 5.62 -11.86
CA GLU A 256 14.49 4.33 -12.53
C GLU A 256 14.95 3.23 -11.58
N ARG A 257 15.92 3.52 -10.71
CA ARG A 257 16.44 2.52 -9.77
C ARG A 257 15.38 2.09 -8.77
N HIS A 258 14.50 2.98 -8.32
CA HIS A 258 13.37 2.61 -7.47
C HIS A 258 12.47 1.57 -8.16
N ILE A 259 12.14 1.79 -9.43
CA ILE A 259 11.33 0.89 -10.26
C ILE A 259 11.99 -0.49 -10.38
N HIS A 260 13.28 -0.53 -10.74
CA HIS A 260 14.02 -1.79 -10.87
C HIS A 260 14.05 -2.58 -9.56
N VAL A 261 14.32 -1.89 -8.44
CA VAL A 261 14.36 -2.54 -7.12
C VAL A 261 12.98 -3.10 -6.77
N LEU A 262 11.90 -2.37 -7.00
CA LEU A 262 10.54 -2.87 -6.74
C LEU A 262 10.22 -4.10 -7.61
N ALA A 263 10.53 -4.06 -8.91
CA ALA A 263 10.32 -5.18 -9.82
C ALA A 263 11.12 -6.44 -9.42
N GLN A 264 12.32 -6.25 -8.86
CA GLN A 264 13.15 -7.36 -8.33
C GLN A 264 12.58 -7.98 -7.05
N HIS A 265 11.93 -7.17 -6.20
CA HIS A 265 11.32 -7.66 -4.95
C HIS A 265 9.97 -8.32 -5.18
N ALA A 266 9.21 -7.84 -6.16
CA ALA A 266 7.89 -8.37 -6.51
C ALA A 266 7.78 -8.62 -8.03
N PRO A 267 8.38 -9.72 -8.53
CA PRO A 267 8.22 -10.11 -9.93
C PRO A 267 6.75 -10.25 -10.31
N GLY A 268 6.37 -9.69 -11.47
CA GLY A 268 4.98 -9.70 -11.96
C GLY A 268 4.06 -8.68 -11.28
N PHE A 269 4.52 -7.95 -10.26
CA PHE A 269 3.78 -6.80 -9.74
C PHE A 269 3.81 -5.64 -10.73
N THR A 270 2.64 -5.10 -11.04
CA THR A 270 2.46 -3.97 -11.96
C THR A 270 1.76 -2.82 -11.27
N VAL A 271 2.05 -1.59 -11.67
CA VAL A 271 1.26 -0.40 -11.31
C VAL A 271 0.81 0.29 -12.59
N ASP A 272 -0.30 1.01 -12.54
CA ASP A 272 -0.86 1.64 -13.74
C ASP A 272 -0.22 3.03 -13.96
N ASP A 273 0.14 3.73 -12.89
CA ASP A 273 0.83 5.02 -12.95
C ASP A 273 1.91 5.19 -11.87
N ILE A 274 2.95 5.93 -12.22
CA ILE A 274 3.99 6.42 -11.32
C ILE A 274 3.88 7.94 -11.25
N ILE A 275 3.62 8.49 -10.07
CA ILE A 275 3.62 9.92 -9.82
C ILE A 275 5.03 10.32 -9.37
N VAL A 276 5.64 11.23 -10.13
CA VAL A 276 6.96 11.79 -9.85
C VAL A 276 6.89 13.31 -9.84
N ASP A 277 7.62 13.93 -8.92
CA ASP A 277 7.71 15.38 -8.88
C ASP A 277 8.50 15.90 -10.09
N SER A 278 7.90 16.84 -10.83
CA SER A 278 8.49 17.38 -12.07
C SER A 278 9.87 17.98 -11.86
N ALA A 279 10.14 18.59 -10.71
CA ALA A 279 11.43 19.20 -10.42
C ALA A 279 12.55 18.17 -10.19
N ARG A 280 12.20 16.88 -9.97
CA ARG A 280 13.18 15.79 -9.78
C ARG A 280 13.70 15.19 -11.08
N VAL A 281 13.06 15.49 -12.19
CA VAL A 281 13.37 14.97 -13.53
C VAL A 281 13.20 16.11 -14.53
N PRO A 282 14.05 17.16 -14.45
CA PRO A 282 13.85 18.38 -15.23
C PRO A 282 14.16 18.21 -16.72
N SER A 283 15.01 17.25 -17.10
CA SER A 283 15.39 17.07 -18.51
C SER A 283 14.45 16.13 -19.27
N ASP A 284 14.15 16.45 -20.52
CA ASP A 284 13.33 15.60 -21.40
C ASP A 284 13.94 14.20 -21.56
N ARG A 285 15.28 14.12 -21.64
CA ARG A 285 16.00 12.85 -21.74
C ARG A 285 15.79 11.95 -20.50
N GLU A 286 15.84 12.51 -19.29
CA GLU A 286 15.55 11.77 -18.06
C GLU A 286 14.08 11.34 -18.03
N ARG A 287 13.16 12.22 -18.45
CA ARG A 287 11.72 11.90 -18.52
C ARG A 287 11.45 10.73 -19.45
N GLU A 288 12.03 10.75 -20.65
CA GLU A 288 11.92 9.64 -21.61
C GLU A 288 12.51 8.34 -21.08
N GLN A 289 13.67 8.40 -20.41
CA GLN A 289 14.31 7.23 -19.82
C GLN A 289 13.46 6.64 -18.68
N LEU A 290 12.87 7.49 -17.85
CA LEU A 290 11.96 7.09 -16.79
C LEU A 290 10.69 6.45 -17.36
N MET A 291 10.10 7.05 -18.40
CA MET A 291 8.93 6.48 -19.10
C MET A 291 9.24 5.08 -19.67
N ARG A 292 10.41 4.91 -20.32
CA ARG A 292 10.84 3.59 -20.80
C ARG A 292 11.01 2.59 -19.66
N THR A 293 11.62 3.01 -18.55
CA THR A 293 11.81 2.14 -17.38
C THR A 293 10.48 1.75 -16.73
N ALA A 294 9.51 2.67 -16.67
CA ALA A 294 8.19 2.42 -16.09
C ALA A 294 7.44 1.27 -16.76
N THR A 295 7.74 0.99 -18.03
CA THR A 295 7.16 -0.16 -18.77
C THR A 295 7.50 -1.51 -18.14
N ILE A 296 8.61 -1.63 -17.38
CA ILE A 296 9.01 -2.85 -16.67
C ILE A 296 7.91 -3.32 -15.70
N ILE A 297 7.20 -2.37 -15.09
CA ILE A 297 6.08 -2.62 -14.18
C ILE A 297 4.72 -2.21 -14.78
N GLY A 298 4.66 -2.06 -16.11
CA GLY A 298 3.43 -1.75 -16.84
C GLY A 298 2.87 -0.34 -16.63
N ALA A 299 3.67 0.61 -16.16
CA ALA A 299 3.19 1.90 -15.69
C ALA A 299 3.38 3.04 -16.69
N LYS A 300 2.45 4.01 -16.66
CA LYS A 300 2.64 5.35 -17.24
C LYS A 300 3.26 6.28 -16.20
N VAL A 301 3.98 7.31 -16.64
CA VAL A 301 4.55 8.30 -15.71
C VAL A 301 3.72 9.58 -15.73
N GLU A 302 3.26 9.98 -14.54
CA GLU A 302 2.64 11.28 -14.26
C GLU A 302 3.70 12.21 -13.65
N PHE A 303 4.13 13.19 -14.44
CA PHE A 303 4.99 14.25 -13.94
C PHE A 303 4.10 15.38 -13.41
N ALA A 304 4.19 15.66 -12.12
CA ALA A 304 3.34 16.65 -11.47
C ALA A 304 4.15 17.47 -10.48
N ASP A 305 3.79 18.72 -10.28
CA ASP A 305 4.30 19.46 -9.12
C ASP A 305 3.55 18.94 -7.90
N VAL A 306 4.24 18.27 -6.98
CA VAL A 306 3.62 17.65 -5.80
C VAL A 306 4.34 18.00 -4.50
N SER A 307 5.39 18.81 -4.56
CA SER A 307 6.14 19.30 -3.40
C SER A 307 5.65 20.66 -2.90
N ARG A 308 5.78 20.89 -1.59
CA ARG A 308 5.65 22.23 -1.01
C ARG A 308 6.89 23.06 -1.35
N PRO A 309 6.72 24.30 -1.88
CA PRO A 309 7.84 25.16 -2.25
C PRO A 309 8.89 25.29 -1.14
N GLY A 310 10.16 25.08 -1.49
CA GLY A 310 11.28 25.22 -0.56
C GLY A 310 11.43 24.12 0.49
N THR A 311 10.66 23.03 0.40
CA THR A 311 10.75 21.89 1.34
C THR A 311 10.85 20.56 0.61
N GLN A 312 11.16 19.49 1.35
CA GLN A 312 11.14 18.11 0.84
C GLN A 312 9.86 17.37 1.26
N LEU A 313 8.76 18.09 1.47
CA LEU A 313 7.47 17.53 1.87
C LEU A 313 6.48 17.63 0.71
N HIS A 314 5.70 16.57 0.49
CA HIS A 314 4.59 16.64 -0.47
C HIS A 314 3.53 17.64 0.00
N ASP A 315 2.99 18.42 -0.93
CA ASP A 315 1.82 19.25 -0.67
C ASP A 315 0.54 18.41 -0.76
N PRO A 316 -0.29 18.37 0.29
CA PRO A 316 -1.51 17.55 0.27
C PRO A 316 -2.50 17.91 -0.83
N SER A 317 -2.59 19.18 -1.21
CA SER A 317 -3.54 19.63 -2.25
C SER A 317 -3.03 19.24 -3.64
N MET A 318 -1.73 19.45 -3.89
CA MET A 318 -1.12 19.13 -5.18
C MET A 318 -1.02 17.63 -5.41
N LEU A 319 -0.66 16.86 -4.37
CA LEU A 319 -0.68 15.41 -4.43
C LEU A 319 -2.11 14.88 -4.62
N ALA A 320 -3.12 15.45 -3.97
CA ALA A 320 -4.52 15.07 -4.19
C ALA A 320 -4.94 15.29 -5.65
N ALA A 321 -4.56 16.42 -6.26
CA ALA A 321 -4.84 16.69 -7.67
C ALA A 321 -4.16 15.67 -8.60
N ALA A 322 -2.92 15.27 -8.31
CA ALA A 322 -2.22 14.23 -9.09
C ALA A 322 -2.89 12.85 -8.95
N LEU A 323 -3.27 12.46 -7.73
CA LEU A 323 -4.00 11.22 -7.47
C LEU A 323 -5.34 11.19 -8.19
N GLU A 324 -6.08 12.29 -8.22
CA GLU A 324 -7.36 12.38 -8.91
C GLU A 324 -7.21 12.28 -10.43
N ARG A 325 -6.19 12.95 -11.02
CA ARG A 325 -5.90 12.82 -12.46
C ARG A 325 -5.56 11.39 -12.83
N VAL A 326 -4.74 10.72 -12.03
CA VAL A 326 -4.42 9.29 -12.23
C VAL A 326 -5.69 8.45 -12.08
N ARG A 327 -6.49 8.63 -11.04
CA ARG A 327 -7.73 7.87 -10.84
C ARG A 327 -8.68 7.94 -12.04
N LEU A 328 -8.82 9.12 -12.63
CA LEU A 328 -9.78 9.38 -13.71
C LEU A 328 -9.37 8.91 -15.10
N ARG A 329 -8.10 8.57 -15.38
CA ARG A 329 -7.77 8.07 -16.73
C ARG A 329 -8.45 6.69 -16.93
N GLY A 330 -8.96 6.40 -18.12
CA GLY A 330 -9.45 5.05 -18.42
C GLY A 330 -8.35 4.00 -18.21
N ARG A 331 -8.73 2.78 -17.81
CA ARG A 331 -7.80 1.64 -17.89
C ARG A 331 -7.41 1.46 -19.36
N ALA A 332 -6.11 1.36 -19.63
CA ALA A 332 -5.69 0.84 -20.93
C ALA A 332 -6.14 -0.63 -20.99
N SER A 333 -6.84 -1.00 -22.06
CA SER A 333 -7.18 -2.40 -22.33
C SER A 333 -5.90 -3.24 -22.26
N ARG A 334 -5.89 -4.31 -21.47
CA ARG A 334 -4.78 -5.26 -21.50
C ARG A 334 -4.74 -5.89 -22.90
N PRO A 335 -3.55 -6.17 -23.48
CA PRO A 335 -3.45 -6.79 -24.81
C PRO A 335 -4.14 -8.17 -24.91
N ASP A 336 -4.48 -8.81 -23.79
CA ASP A 336 -5.13 -10.13 -23.76
C ASP A 336 -6.67 -10.11 -23.79
N ASP A 337 -7.32 -8.93 -23.80
CA ASP A 337 -8.79 -8.84 -23.85
C ASP A 337 -9.35 -8.76 -25.29
N SER A 338 -8.52 -8.94 -26.32
CA SER A 338 -8.96 -9.00 -27.71
C SER A 338 -8.51 -10.28 -28.41
N ASP A 339 -9.19 -11.39 -28.11
CA ASP A 339 -9.76 -12.31 -29.11
C ASP A 339 -10.33 -13.55 -28.43
N SER A 340 -11.60 -13.48 -27.99
CA SER A 340 -12.45 -14.67 -27.97
C SER A 340 -13.44 -14.56 -29.13
N THR A 341 -12.96 -14.84 -30.34
CA THR A 341 -13.83 -15.09 -31.48
C THR A 341 -14.63 -16.36 -31.17
N ALA A 342 -15.92 -16.18 -30.88
CA ALA A 342 -16.86 -17.28 -30.73
C ALA A 342 -16.90 -18.11 -32.03
N PRO A 343 -16.84 -19.46 -31.98
CA PRO A 343 -16.92 -20.26 -33.18
C PRO A 343 -18.33 -20.16 -33.77
N THR A 344 -18.39 -19.80 -35.05
CA THR A 344 -19.62 -19.72 -35.86
C THR A 344 -20.20 -21.13 -36.05
N PRO A 345 -21.52 -21.35 -35.91
CA PRO A 345 -22.10 -22.67 -36.14
C PRO A 345 -22.13 -22.98 -37.64
N ALA A 346 -21.55 -24.13 -38.01
CA ALA A 346 -21.55 -24.63 -39.38
C ALA A 346 -22.99 -25.01 -39.81
N ARG A 347 -23.39 -24.54 -41.00
CA ARG A 347 -24.60 -24.98 -41.70
C ARG A 347 -24.35 -26.33 -42.41
N PRO A 348 -25.39 -27.17 -42.58
CA PRO A 348 -25.24 -28.52 -43.12
C PRO A 348 -25.10 -28.51 -44.64
N VAL A 349 -24.21 -29.37 -45.15
CA VAL A 349 -24.05 -29.63 -46.58
C VAL A 349 -25.01 -30.74 -46.99
N GLU A 350 -25.91 -30.41 -47.91
CA GLU A 350 -26.73 -31.37 -48.66
C GLU A 350 -25.83 -32.18 -49.60
N GLY A 351 -25.92 -33.52 -49.52
CA GLY A 351 -25.27 -34.45 -50.45
C GLY A 351 -26.26 -35.51 -50.90
N VAL A 352 -26.62 -35.46 -52.19
CA VAL A 352 -27.52 -36.41 -52.87
C VAL A 352 -26.72 -37.53 -53.54
N HIS A 353 -27.14 -38.76 -53.25
CA HIS A 353 -27.06 -40.04 -53.97
C HIS A 353 -25.76 -40.59 -54.60
N GLY A 354 -25.44 -41.83 -54.19
CA GLY A 354 -24.71 -42.84 -54.99
C GLY A 354 -24.66 -44.19 -54.25
N GLN A 355 -25.26 -45.23 -54.83
CA GLN A 355 -25.57 -46.54 -54.23
C GLN A 355 -24.40 -47.54 -54.09
N SER A 356 -24.68 -48.60 -53.31
CA SER A 356 -24.11 -49.96 -53.32
C SER A 356 -22.80 -50.15 -52.54
N THR A 357 -22.71 -50.96 -51.50
CA THR A 357 -22.99 -52.41 -51.46
C THR A 357 -23.13 -52.95 -50.03
N VAL A 358 -23.77 -54.11 -49.92
CA VAL A 358 -24.11 -54.89 -48.73
C VAL A 358 -22.87 -55.57 -48.12
N ASN A 359 -22.66 -55.51 -46.80
CA ASN A 359 -22.31 -56.72 -46.03
C ASN A 359 -22.56 -56.60 -44.52
N VAL A 360 -23.01 -57.72 -43.96
CA VAL A 360 -23.57 -57.94 -42.62
C VAL A 360 -22.49 -58.44 -41.65
N SER A 361 -22.61 -58.07 -40.37
CA SER A 361 -22.35 -58.84 -39.11
C SER A 361 -21.68 -57.94 -38.04
N ARG A 362 -22.38 -57.59 -36.94
CA ARG A 362 -22.71 -58.32 -35.70
C ARG A 362 -21.59 -58.30 -34.63
N GLY A 363 -21.94 -57.75 -33.46
CA GLY A 363 -21.33 -57.99 -32.15
C GLY A 363 -20.24 -56.98 -31.77
N ASP A 364 -20.14 -56.48 -30.55
CA ASP A 364 -20.96 -56.68 -29.36
C ASP A 364 -20.64 -55.53 -28.39
N GLU A 365 -21.61 -55.20 -27.55
CA GLU A 365 -21.47 -54.29 -26.41
C GLU A 365 -20.56 -54.89 -25.33
N SER A 366 -19.85 -54.05 -24.57
CA SER A 366 -20.21 -53.79 -23.15
C SER A 366 -19.07 -53.16 -22.35
N TRP A 367 -19.39 -51.98 -21.84
CA TRP A 367 -19.04 -51.39 -20.56
C TRP A 367 -18.34 -52.29 -19.51
N ARG A 368 -17.14 -51.87 -19.10
CA ARG A 368 -16.78 -51.58 -17.70
C ARG A 368 -15.73 -50.47 -17.64
#